data_AF-A0A977KWU6-F1
#
_entry.id   AF-A0A977KWU6-F1
#
_cell.length_a   1.000
_cell.length_b   1.000
_cell.length_c   1.000
_cell.angle_alpha   90.00
_cell.angle_beta   90.00
_cell.angle_gamma   90.00
#
_symmetry.space_group_name_H-M   'P 1'
#
loop_
_entity.id
_entity.type
_entity.pdbx_description
1 polymer ?
#
loop_
_entity_poly.entity_id
_entity_poly.type
_entity_poly.pdbx_seq_one_letter_code
_entity_poly.pdbx_strand_id
1 'polypeptide(L)'
;MIYGGTPMCQALKVVKERFRKELLGHKDKRDLVLFLLSDGEPTDGNPLLIAREIKAMGVSIICCLIDNKDIIDPQILFNQPNPSWNNNACLMFEMASEIEEKSHFSRFLLKKGWVINSQAKMFVQLNHSRVLEEFIQIILSPLNQDQEILEPTPRGQ
;
A
#
# COMPACT_ATOMS: atom_id res chain seq x y z
N MET A 1 7.38 -25.79 -0.71
CA MET A 1 6.34 -24.72 -0.75
C MET A 1 5.01 -25.38 -0.44
N ILE A 2 4.30 -24.93 0.60
CA ILE A 2 3.05 -25.56 1.09
C ILE A 2 1.80 -25.07 0.33
N TYR A 3 1.92 -23.97 -0.40
CA TYR A 3 0.92 -23.53 -1.36
C TYR A 3 1.63 -23.29 -2.69
N GLY A 4 1.08 -23.82 -3.78
CA GLY A 4 1.57 -23.57 -5.14
C GLY A 4 1.59 -22.07 -5.45
N GLY A 5 2.30 -21.70 -6.52
CA GLY A 5 2.57 -20.30 -6.90
C GLY A 5 1.36 -19.37 -6.79
N THR A 6 1.61 -18.13 -6.35
CA THR A 6 0.58 -17.13 -6.06
C THR A 6 -0.08 -16.63 -7.36
N PRO A 7 -1.36 -16.94 -7.63
CA PRO A 7 -2.06 -16.43 -8.80
C PRO A 7 -2.49 -14.97 -8.56
N MET A 8 -1.52 -14.05 -8.68
CA MET A 8 -1.69 -12.63 -8.37
C MET A 8 -2.76 -11.96 -9.24
N CYS A 9 -2.85 -12.28 -10.53
CA CYS A 9 -3.86 -11.70 -11.42
C CYS A 9 -5.26 -12.14 -10.99
N GLN A 10 -5.44 -13.39 -10.61
CA GLN A 10 -6.70 -13.90 -10.08
C GLN A 10 -7.09 -13.18 -8.78
N ALA A 11 -6.14 -13.03 -7.85
CA ALA A 11 -6.38 -12.29 -6.61
C ALA A 11 -6.80 -10.84 -6.88
N LEU A 12 -6.09 -10.13 -7.77
CA LEU A 12 -6.41 -8.75 -8.14
C LEU A 12 -7.76 -8.64 -8.86
N LYS A 13 -8.16 -9.62 -9.69
CA LYS A 13 -9.49 -9.66 -10.30
C LYS A 13 -10.60 -9.75 -9.25
N VAL A 14 -10.42 -10.60 -8.23
CA VAL A 14 -11.37 -10.73 -7.12
C VAL A 14 -11.46 -9.43 -6.33
N VAL A 15 -10.32 -8.82 -6.01
CA VAL A 15 -10.26 -7.52 -5.31
C VAL A 15 -10.93 -6.42 -6.11
N LYS A 16 -10.69 -6.35 -7.43
CA LYS A 16 -11.32 -5.39 -8.34
C LYS A 16 -12.85 -5.47 -8.27
N GLU A 17 -13.40 -6.68 -8.39
CA GLU A 17 -14.85 -6.88 -8.31
C GLU A 17 -15.39 -6.55 -6.91
N ARG A 18 -14.62 -6.76 -5.84
CA ARG A 18 -15.03 -6.34 -4.50
C ARG A 18 -15.17 -4.83 -4.40
N PHE A 19 -14.15 -4.06 -4.81
CA PHE A 19 -14.22 -2.60 -4.80
C PHE A 19 -15.37 -2.07 -5.66
N ARG A 20 -15.58 -2.66 -6.86
CA ARG A 20 -16.70 -2.28 -7.73
C ARG A 20 -18.05 -2.45 -7.02
N LYS A 21 -18.25 -3.52 -6.27
CA LYS A 21 -19.48 -3.75 -5.50
C LYS A 21 -19.64 -2.76 -4.34
N GLU A 22 -18.57 -2.51 -3.59
CA GLU A 22 -18.59 -1.56 -2.47
C GLU A 22 -18.92 -0.13 -2.94
N LEU A 23 -18.33 0.31 -4.05
CA LEU A 23 -18.58 1.62 -4.65
C LEU A 23 -20.03 1.79 -5.14
N LEU A 24 -20.70 0.71 -5.54
CA LEU A 24 -22.13 0.74 -5.91
C LEU A 24 -23.04 0.81 -4.68
N GLY A 25 -22.63 0.19 -3.57
CA GLY A 25 -23.42 0.08 -2.34
C GLY A 25 -23.29 1.26 -1.38
N HIS A 26 -22.20 2.02 -1.44
CA HIS A 26 -21.89 3.11 -0.52
C HIS A 26 -21.54 4.39 -1.29
N LYS A 27 -22.38 5.43 -1.14
CA LYS A 27 -22.19 6.74 -1.79
C LYS A 27 -21.21 7.66 -1.04
N ASP A 28 -20.81 7.29 0.17
CA ASP A 28 -19.90 8.10 0.96
C ASP A 28 -18.47 7.99 0.40
N LYS A 29 -17.81 9.14 0.25
CA LYS A 29 -16.41 9.23 -0.15
C LYS A 29 -15.53 8.66 0.97
N ARG A 30 -15.16 7.37 0.85
CA ARG A 30 -14.16 6.73 1.71
C ARG A 30 -12.86 6.58 0.93
N ASP A 31 -11.74 6.75 1.61
CA ASP A 31 -10.43 6.43 1.05
C ASP A 31 -10.33 4.91 0.88
N LEU A 32 -10.32 4.46 -0.38
CA LEU A 32 -10.19 3.03 -0.70
C LEU A 32 -8.71 2.69 -0.82
N VAL A 33 -8.26 1.74 -0.01
CA VAL A 33 -6.87 1.30 0.03
C VAL A 33 -6.80 -0.19 -0.26
N LEU A 34 -5.94 -0.56 -1.22
CA LEU A 34 -5.48 -1.93 -1.42
C LEU A 34 -4.07 -2.05 -0.86
N PHE A 35 -3.91 -2.82 0.20
CA PHE A 35 -2.61 -3.23 0.70
C PHE A 35 -2.19 -4.56 0.07
N LEU A 36 -1.09 -4.55 -0.68
CA LEU A 36 -0.55 -5.74 -1.35
C LEU A 36 0.80 -6.13 -0.73
N LEU A 37 0.83 -7.26 -0.04
CA LEU A 37 2.02 -7.87 0.53
C LEU A 37 2.38 -9.14 -0.26
N SER A 38 3.55 -9.18 -0.91
CA SER A 38 3.95 -10.29 -1.79
C SER A 38 5.47 -10.28 -2.04
N ASP A 39 6.02 -11.41 -2.47
CA ASP A 39 7.35 -11.55 -3.09
C ASP A 39 7.44 -10.99 -4.53
N GLY A 40 6.32 -10.49 -5.06
CA GLY A 40 6.24 -9.81 -6.35
C GLY A 40 6.28 -10.72 -7.57
N GLU A 41 6.18 -12.04 -7.39
CA GLU A 41 6.21 -13.01 -8.50
C GLU A 41 4.79 -13.48 -8.87
N PRO A 42 4.18 -12.94 -9.95
CA PRO A 42 2.90 -13.44 -10.44
C PRO A 42 3.10 -14.76 -11.21
N THR A 43 2.27 -15.77 -10.93
CA THR A 43 2.34 -17.06 -11.65
C THR A 43 1.24 -17.27 -12.69
N ASP A 44 0.41 -16.25 -12.93
CA ASP A 44 -0.79 -16.33 -13.76
C ASP A 44 -0.93 -15.16 -14.77
N GLY A 45 0.16 -14.45 -15.04
CA GLY A 45 0.23 -13.41 -16.07
C GLY A 45 0.74 -12.06 -15.56
N ASN A 46 0.48 -11.01 -16.34
CA ASN A 46 0.90 -9.65 -16.01
C ASN A 46 -0.23 -8.89 -15.25
N PRO A 47 -0.01 -8.51 -13.98
CA PRO A 47 -1.03 -7.84 -13.16
C PRO A 47 -1.21 -6.34 -13.44
N LEU A 48 -0.31 -5.71 -14.21
CA LEU A 48 -0.27 -4.25 -14.36
C LEU A 48 -1.55 -3.64 -14.92
N LEU A 49 -2.20 -4.31 -15.87
CA LEU A 49 -3.46 -3.83 -16.43
C LEU A 49 -4.56 -3.79 -15.36
N ILE A 50 -4.67 -4.85 -14.55
CA ILE A 50 -5.67 -4.96 -13.48
C ILE A 50 -5.38 -3.92 -12.39
N ALA A 51 -4.11 -3.71 -12.03
CA ALA A 51 -3.71 -2.68 -11.08
C ALA A 51 -4.08 -1.26 -11.58
N ARG A 52 -3.91 -0.97 -12.88
CA ARG A 52 -4.34 0.30 -13.47
C ARG A 52 -5.85 0.48 -13.39
N GLU A 53 -6.63 -0.56 -13.68
CA GLU A 53 -8.09 -0.52 -13.53
C GLU A 53 -8.51 -0.28 -12.08
N ILE A 54 -7.84 -0.91 -11.11
CA ILE A 54 -8.08 -0.67 -9.67
C ILE A 54 -7.80 0.80 -9.31
N LYS A 55 -6.67 1.35 -9.75
CA LYS A 55 -6.35 2.78 -9.54
C LYS A 55 -7.36 3.72 -10.18
N ALA A 56 -7.86 3.40 -11.38
CA ALA A 56 -8.86 4.19 -12.09
C ALA A 56 -10.21 4.25 -11.35
N MET A 57 -10.49 3.31 -10.44
CA MET A 57 -11.66 3.36 -9.54
C MET A 57 -11.45 4.29 -8.33
N GLY A 58 -10.31 4.97 -8.22
CA GLY A 58 -9.96 5.80 -7.07
C GLY A 58 -9.34 5.02 -5.90
N VAL A 59 -8.94 3.77 -6.11
CA VAL A 59 -8.29 2.95 -5.07
C VAL A 59 -6.79 3.24 -5.03
N SER A 60 -6.29 3.58 -3.85
CA SER A 60 -4.86 3.69 -3.57
C SER A 60 -4.23 2.32 -3.40
N ILE A 61 -3.27 1.95 -4.25
CA ILE A 61 -2.53 0.68 -4.13
C ILE A 61 -1.23 0.95 -3.39
N ILE A 62 -1.05 0.27 -2.27
CA ILE A 62 0.18 0.22 -1.49
C ILE A 62 0.83 -1.14 -1.72
N CYS A 63 2.07 -1.16 -2.16
CA CYS A 63 2.82 -2.39 -2.41
C CYS A 63 3.96 -2.58 -1.40
N CYS A 64 4.03 -3.77 -0.84
CA CYS A 64 5.02 -4.21 0.11
C CYS A 64 5.67 -5.49 -0.42
N LEU A 65 6.90 -5.35 -0.90
CA LEU A 65 7.69 -6.49 -1.38
C LEU A 65 8.34 -7.20 -0.20
N ILE A 66 8.23 -8.52 -0.11
CA ILE A 66 9.05 -9.36 0.77
C ILE A 66 10.19 -9.92 -0.08
N ASP A 67 11.43 -9.50 0.18
CA ASP A 67 12.62 -10.02 -0.51
C ASP A 67 13.71 -10.40 0.52
N ASN A 68 14.62 -11.27 0.14
CA ASN A 68 15.70 -11.78 0.99
C ASN A 68 16.97 -10.89 0.94
N LYS A 69 16.90 -9.71 0.31
CA LYS A 69 18.04 -8.81 0.15
C LYS A 69 18.10 -7.81 1.29
N ASP A 70 19.24 -7.61 1.94
CA ASP A 70 19.35 -6.52 2.92
C ASP A 70 19.25 -5.15 2.25
N ILE A 71 18.40 -4.27 2.79
CA ILE A 71 18.24 -2.90 2.30
C ILE A 71 18.93 -1.95 3.25
N ILE A 72 19.74 -1.08 2.67
CA ILE A 72 20.58 -0.13 3.38
C ILE A 72 19.74 1.03 3.96
N ASP A 73 18.62 1.40 3.32
CA ASP A 73 17.75 2.51 3.73
C ASP A 73 16.25 2.19 3.59
N PRO A 74 15.56 1.74 4.65
CA PRO A 74 14.16 1.34 4.56
C PRO A 74 13.15 2.50 4.53
N GLN A 75 13.54 3.74 4.81
CA GLN A 75 12.63 4.88 5.07
C GLN A 75 12.56 5.91 3.93
N ILE A 76 12.80 5.48 2.68
CA ILE A 76 12.71 6.36 1.51
C ILE A 76 11.63 5.86 0.55
N LEU A 77 10.68 6.72 0.19
CA LEU A 77 9.76 6.46 -0.91
C LEU A 77 10.34 7.02 -2.21
N PHE A 78 10.64 6.12 -3.15
CA PHE A 78 11.21 6.45 -4.44
C PHE A 78 10.13 6.86 -5.45
N ASN A 79 10.50 7.74 -6.37
CA ASN A 79 9.68 8.16 -7.52
C ASN A 79 10.10 7.45 -8.83
N GLN A 80 11.23 6.74 -8.81
CA GLN A 80 11.73 5.95 -9.93
C GLN A 80 12.20 4.58 -9.45
N PRO A 81 12.16 3.54 -10.31
CA PRO A 81 12.73 2.25 -9.99
C PRO A 81 14.23 2.37 -9.66
N ASN A 82 14.67 1.73 -8.58
CA ASN A 82 16.10 1.66 -8.29
C ASN A 82 16.78 0.71 -9.30
N PRO A 83 17.91 1.08 -9.93
CA PRO A 83 18.62 0.21 -10.87
C PRO A 83 19.04 -1.16 -10.32
N SER A 84 19.12 -1.31 -8.99
CA SER A 84 19.47 -2.57 -8.33
C SER A 84 18.27 -3.53 -8.13
N TRP A 85 17.05 -3.09 -8.42
CA TRP A 85 15.84 -3.87 -8.23
C TRP A 85 15.69 -4.98 -9.26
N ASN A 86 15.18 -6.12 -8.81
CA ASN A 86 14.80 -7.21 -9.70
C ASN A 86 13.46 -6.90 -10.40
N ASN A 87 13.08 -7.74 -11.36
CA ASN A 87 11.85 -7.58 -12.12
C ASN A 87 10.59 -7.55 -11.23
N ASN A 88 10.58 -8.36 -10.16
CA ASN A 88 9.44 -8.46 -9.23
C ASN A 88 9.25 -7.15 -8.43
N ALA A 89 10.34 -6.56 -7.94
CA ALA A 89 10.35 -5.27 -7.29
C ALA A 89 9.88 -4.15 -8.23
N CYS A 90 10.41 -4.12 -9.46
CA CYS A 90 9.98 -3.15 -10.48
C CYS A 90 8.49 -3.31 -10.81
N LEU A 91 7.99 -4.54 -10.93
CA LEU A 91 6.58 -4.83 -11.18
C LEU A 91 5.69 -4.30 -10.05
N MET A 92 6.02 -4.61 -8.79
CA MET A 92 5.27 -4.11 -7.63
C MET A 92 5.35 -2.59 -7.49
N PHE A 93 6.51 -2.00 -7.78
CA PHE A 93 6.66 -0.54 -7.84
C PHE A 93 5.77 0.08 -8.92
N GLU A 94 5.66 -0.53 -10.09
CA GLU A 94 4.78 -0.04 -11.15
C GLU A 94 3.29 -0.13 -10.79
N MET A 95 2.89 -1.18 -10.07
CA MET A 95 1.52 -1.35 -9.57
C MET A 95 1.14 -0.28 -8.54
N ALA A 96 2.06 0.07 -7.63
CA ALA A 96 1.82 1.04 -6.56
C ALA A 96 1.28 2.39 -7.10
N SER A 97 0.44 3.02 -6.29
CA SER A 97 -0.05 4.38 -6.53
C SER A 97 1.01 5.41 -6.14
N GLU A 98 1.00 6.55 -6.83
CA GLU A 98 1.73 7.73 -6.38
C GLU A 98 1.11 8.26 -5.08
N ILE A 99 1.95 8.71 -4.16
CA ILE A 99 1.51 9.33 -2.92
C ILE A 99 1.17 10.80 -3.19
N GLU A 100 -0.02 11.22 -2.75
CA GLU A 100 -0.37 12.64 -2.79
C GLU A 100 0.36 13.38 -1.66
N GLU A 101 1.05 14.48 -2.00
CA GLU A 101 1.93 15.23 -1.09
C GLU A 101 1.23 15.70 0.20
N LYS A 102 -0.08 15.97 0.14
CA LYS A 102 -0.88 16.46 1.27
C LYS A 102 -1.90 15.43 1.77
N SER A 103 -1.73 14.16 1.40
CA SER A 103 -2.57 13.07 1.93
C SER A 103 -2.34 12.84 3.42
N HIS A 104 -3.25 12.08 4.04
CA HIS A 104 -3.03 11.57 5.40
C HIS A 104 -1.74 10.73 5.49
N PHE A 105 -1.51 9.90 4.46
CA PHE A 105 -0.34 9.01 4.38
C PHE A 105 0.97 9.79 4.38
N SER A 106 1.10 10.83 3.56
CA SER A 106 2.34 11.62 3.47
C SER A 106 2.68 12.31 4.80
N ARG A 107 1.68 12.92 5.45
CA ARG A 107 1.86 13.54 6.78
C ARG A 107 2.33 12.55 7.83
N PHE A 108 1.74 11.35 7.86
CA PHE A 108 2.12 10.31 8.82
C PHE A 108 3.55 9.82 8.58
N LEU A 109 3.90 9.53 7.33
CA LEU A 109 5.23 9.07 6.94
C LEU A 109 6.33 10.08 7.33
N LEU A 110 6.14 11.36 7.02
CA LEU A 110 7.07 12.43 7.41
C LEU A 110 7.25 12.52 8.93
N LYS A 111 6.16 12.39 9.71
CA LYS A 111 6.23 12.37 11.19
C LYS A 111 7.05 11.19 11.72
N LYS A 112 7.11 10.09 10.98
CA LYS A 112 7.90 8.89 11.31
C LYS A 112 9.34 8.94 10.78
N GLY A 113 9.75 10.05 10.16
CA GLY A 113 11.12 10.24 9.66
C GLY A 113 11.35 9.76 8.22
N TRP A 114 10.30 9.41 7.49
CA TRP A 114 10.44 8.99 6.10
C TRP A 114 10.81 10.17 5.18
N VAL A 115 11.66 9.88 4.21
CA VAL A 115 11.95 10.79 3.09
C VAL A 115 11.03 10.42 1.93
N ILE A 116 10.26 11.41 1.44
CA ILE A 116 9.32 11.22 0.34
C ILE A 116 9.82 12.04 -0.85
N ASN A 117 10.23 11.37 -1.93
CA ASN A 117 10.59 12.06 -3.17
C ASN A 117 9.34 12.65 -3.85
N SER A 118 9.54 13.71 -4.65
CA SER A 118 8.47 14.24 -5.49
C SER A 118 7.92 13.16 -6.42
N GLN A 119 6.60 12.97 -6.45
CA GLN A 119 5.90 11.91 -7.19
C GLN A 119 6.31 10.48 -6.77
N ALA A 120 6.67 10.31 -5.49
CA ALA A 120 7.00 9.00 -4.95
C ALA A 120 5.82 8.03 -5.04
N LYS A 121 6.13 6.75 -5.19
CA LYS A 121 5.13 5.68 -5.13
C LYS A 121 5.06 5.05 -3.76
N MET A 122 3.87 4.59 -3.38
CA MET A 122 3.61 3.84 -2.15
C MET A 122 4.10 2.39 -2.29
N PHE A 123 5.41 2.24 -2.51
CA PHE A 123 6.11 0.98 -2.63
C PHE A 123 7.22 0.93 -1.59
N VAL A 124 7.25 -0.16 -0.82
CA VAL A 124 8.30 -0.43 0.15
C VAL A 124 8.76 -1.87 0.03
N GLN A 125 10.02 -2.10 0.35
CA GLN A 125 10.59 -3.44 0.47
C GLN A 125 10.76 -3.75 1.95
N LEU A 126 10.12 -4.81 2.40
CA LEU A 126 9.96 -5.20 3.78
C LEU A 126 10.98 -6.27 4.15
N ASN A 127 12.20 -5.85 4.42
CA ASN A 127 13.27 -6.79 4.76
C ASN A 127 13.56 -6.79 6.28
N HIS A 128 12.89 -5.90 7.03
CA HIS A 128 12.87 -5.88 8.49
C HIS A 128 11.44 -5.74 9.01
N SER A 129 11.07 -6.57 9.99
CA SER A 129 9.74 -6.58 10.63
C SER A 129 9.28 -5.20 11.12
N ARG A 130 10.23 -4.36 11.54
CA ARG A 130 9.98 -2.96 11.94
C ARG A 130 9.32 -2.11 10.85
N VAL A 131 9.72 -2.26 9.60
CA VAL A 131 9.17 -1.47 8.47
C VAL A 131 7.73 -1.87 8.20
N LEU A 132 7.42 -3.17 8.32
CA LEU A 132 6.07 -3.70 8.17
C LEU A 132 5.14 -3.17 9.26
N GLU A 133 5.59 -3.16 10.52
CA GLU A 133 4.82 -2.60 11.64
C GLU A 133 4.49 -1.11 11.41
N GLU A 134 5.48 -0.31 11.00
CA GLU A 134 5.26 1.10 10.68
C GLU A 134 4.26 1.27 9.53
N PHE A 135 4.34 0.45 8.46
CA PHE A 135 3.42 0.52 7.33
C PHE A 135 2.00 0.04 7.66
N ILE A 136 1.86 -1.00 8.47
CA ILE A 136 0.55 -1.43 8.97
C ILE A 136 -0.08 -0.31 9.81
N GLN A 137 0.68 0.35 10.68
CA GLN A 137 0.17 1.51 11.42
C GLN A 137 -0.26 2.65 10.49
N ILE A 138 0.47 2.90 9.40
CA ILE A 138 0.08 3.87 8.36
C ILE A 138 -1.26 3.51 7.74
N ILE A 139 -1.44 2.26 7.35
CA ILE A 139 -2.67 1.80 6.67
C ILE A 139 -3.87 1.82 7.59
N LEU A 140 -3.66 1.46 8.86
CA LEU A 140 -4.72 1.43 9.86
C LEU A 140 -4.99 2.82 10.47
N SER A 141 -4.11 3.79 10.25
CA SER A 141 -4.27 5.13 10.83
C SER A 141 -5.59 5.83 10.48
N PRO A 142 -6.18 5.71 9.27
CA PRO A 142 -7.50 6.27 9.00
C PRO A 142 -8.62 5.57 9.79
N LEU A 143 -8.45 4.29 10.15
CA LEU A 143 -9.41 3.53 10.95
C LEU A 143 -9.32 3.85 12.46
N ASN A 144 -8.15 4.31 12.92
CA ASN A 144 -7.92 4.65 14.32
C ASN A 144 -8.41 6.06 14.69
N GLN A 145 -8.68 6.93 13.71
CA GLN A 145 -9.24 8.28 13.96
C GLN A 145 -10.67 8.23 14.52
N ASP A 146 -11.41 7.14 14.30
CA ASP A 146 -12.74 6.92 14.88
C ASP A 146 -12.71 6.60 16.38
N GLN A 147 -11.53 6.35 16.98
CA GLN A 147 -11.40 6.04 18.41
C GLN A 147 -11.08 7.26 19.30
N GLU A 148 -10.44 8.31 18.78
CA GLU A 148 -10.11 9.51 19.58
C GLU A 148 -11.31 10.46 19.81
N ILE A 149 -12.44 10.27 19.10
CA ILE A 149 -13.65 11.11 19.25
C ILE A 149 -14.62 10.53 20.31
N LEU A 150 -14.36 9.33 20.85
CA LEU A 150 -15.26 8.63 21.78
C LEU A 150 -14.82 8.62 23.24
N GLU A 151 -13.75 9.32 23.63
CA GLU A 151 -13.50 9.58 25.06
C GLU A 151 -14.29 10.81 25.53
N PRO A 152 -15.36 10.65 26.32
CA PRO A 152 -16.02 11.80 26.92
C PRO A 152 -15.07 12.46 27.91
N THR A 153 -14.76 13.73 27.63
CA THR A 153 -14.16 14.69 28.57
C THR A 153 -14.63 14.40 30.01
N PRO A 154 -13.74 14.18 30.99
CA PRO A 154 -14.16 13.91 32.35
C PRO A 154 -14.98 15.09 32.87
N ARG A 155 -16.25 14.81 33.21
CA ARG A 155 -17.12 15.74 33.92
C ARG A 155 -16.70 15.79 35.39
N GLY A 156 -16.33 16.97 35.86
CA GLY A 156 -16.32 17.37 37.27
C GLY A 156 -15.03 17.02 38.01
N GLN A 157 -14.56 17.80 38.99
CA GLN A 157 -15.12 18.97 39.68
C GLN A 157 -13.98 19.92 40.06
#